data_AF-A0A6N3JV88-F1
#
_entry.id   AF-A0A6N3JV88-F1
#
_cell.length_a   1.000
_cell.length_b   1.000
_cell.length_c   1.000
_cell.angle_alpha   90.00
_cell.angle_beta   90.00
_cell.angle_gamma   90.00
#
_symmetry.space_group_name_H-M   'P 1'
#
loop_
_entity.id
_entity.type
_entity.pdbx_description
1 polymer ?
#
loop_
_entity_poly.entity_id
_entity_poly.type
_entity_poly.pdbx_seq_one_letter_code
_entity_poly.pdbx_strand_id
1 'polypeptide(L)'
;MTDLPPPPAGTPTPARRRPFLLAVAAGVAVIVIAVVAFALGRGGSDPTPRAAVATSAAAVATPSTRSAADQVECTNIDRAHNAWAGLGLPSTAADVKALNEVTVKMAMDDGDSYLDAVRGYNDQPSKDLAAAIAGYNFELSVVNAQVVIGSGVDDEQAAAVEAAVAKVADKYQAWRAATCS
;
A
#
# COMPACT_ATOMS: atom_id res chain seq x y z
N MET A 1 -35.62 48.66 30.00
CA MET A 1 -34.48 48.23 30.83
C MET A 1 -33.76 47.15 30.04
N THR A 2 -32.57 47.50 29.50
CA THR A 2 -31.42 46.64 29.12
C THR A 2 -31.76 45.29 28.46
N ASP A 3 -31.54 45.00 27.17
CA ASP A 3 -30.44 45.27 26.23
C ASP A 3 -29.02 45.12 26.82
N LEU A 4 -28.43 43.93 26.60
CA LEU A 4 -27.00 43.62 26.66
C LEU A 4 -26.74 42.30 25.89
N PRO A 5 -26.03 42.34 24.74
CA PRO A 5 -25.54 41.17 24.01
C PRO A 5 -24.10 40.76 24.47
N PRO A 6 -23.50 39.70 23.90
CA PRO A 6 -22.97 38.48 24.54
C PRO A 6 -21.53 38.58 25.11
N PRO A 7 -21.00 37.58 25.85
CA PRO A 7 -19.56 37.48 26.07
C PRO A 7 -18.83 37.02 24.79
N PRO A 8 -17.68 37.62 24.45
CA PRO A 8 -16.93 37.30 23.24
C PRO A 8 -16.29 35.91 23.29
N ALA A 9 -16.26 35.26 22.13
CA ALA A 9 -15.45 34.08 21.87
C ALA A 9 -13.98 34.36 22.20
N GLY A 10 -13.37 33.46 22.98
CA GLY A 10 -11.96 33.52 23.29
C GLY A 10 -11.11 33.56 22.02
N THR A 11 -10.26 34.57 21.93
CA THR A 11 -9.22 34.68 20.92
C THR A 11 -8.16 33.59 21.14
N PRO A 12 -7.81 32.75 20.16
CA PRO A 12 -6.56 32.01 20.22
C PRO A 12 -5.39 32.99 20.00
N THR A 13 -4.57 33.14 21.02
CA THR A 13 -3.28 33.86 20.98
C THR A 13 -2.36 33.24 19.91
N PRO A 14 -1.68 34.04 19.05
CA PRO A 14 -0.73 33.51 18.09
C PRO A 14 0.57 33.07 18.80
N ALA A 15 0.69 31.78 19.07
CA ALA A 15 1.93 31.17 19.56
C ALA A 15 2.93 30.99 18.41
N ARG A 16 3.83 31.97 18.31
CA ARG A 16 5.28 31.88 18.08
C ARG A 16 5.80 30.79 17.11
N ARG A 17 6.29 31.29 15.97
CA ARG A 17 7.10 30.64 14.93
C ARG A 17 8.25 29.74 15.44
N ARG A 18 8.34 28.55 14.84
CA ARG A 18 9.51 27.70 14.45
C ARG A 18 10.60 27.41 15.50
N PRO A 19 11.01 26.13 15.67
CA PRO A 19 12.13 25.65 14.86
C PRO A 19 12.00 24.16 14.48
N PHE A 20 11.48 23.85 13.30
CA PHE A 20 11.45 22.48 12.76
C PHE A 20 12.60 22.19 11.78
N LEU A 21 13.67 23.00 11.82
CA LEU A 21 14.84 22.86 10.93
C LEU A 21 16.01 22.09 11.57
N LEU A 22 15.83 21.51 12.76
CA LEU A 22 16.88 20.73 13.45
C LEU A 22 16.68 19.21 13.42
N ALA A 23 15.56 18.70 12.91
CA ALA A 23 15.30 17.25 12.87
C ALA A 23 15.86 16.54 11.62
N VAL A 24 16.27 17.27 10.58
CA VAL A 24 16.74 16.68 9.32
C VAL A 24 18.22 16.26 9.39
N ALA A 25 19.02 16.85 10.28
CA ALA A 25 20.45 16.57 10.38
C ALA A 25 20.78 15.25 11.10
N ALA A 26 19.92 14.77 12.01
CA ALA A 26 20.18 13.54 12.77
C ALA A 26 19.85 12.25 11.99
N GLY A 27 18.90 12.31 11.05
CA GLY A 27 18.51 11.13 10.25
C GLY A 27 19.56 10.71 9.23
N VAL A 28 20.26 11.68 8.63
CA VAL A 28 21.29 11.41 7.61
C VAL A 28 22.52 10.72 8.19
N ALA A 29 22.89 11.02 9.45
CA ALA A 29 24.06 10.41 10.09
C ALA A 29 23.90 8.91 10.37
N VAL A 30 22.69 8.45 10.70
CA VAL A 30 22.42 7.01 10.97
C VAL A 30 22.51 6.18 9.69
N ILE A 31 22.05 6.73 8.56
CA ILE A 31 22.08 6.05 7.26
C ILE A 31 23.52 5.88 6.76
N VAL A 32 24.39 6.88 6.96
CA VAL A 32 25.79 6.82 6.50
C VAL A 32 26.60 5.74 7.27
N ILE A 33 26.38 5.59 8.58
CA ILE A 33 27.09 4.57 9.39
C ILE A 33 26.67 3.15 8.98
N ALA A 34 25.38 2.92 8.70
CA ALA A 34 24.88 1.62 8.28
C ALA A 34 25.44 1.20 6.90
N VAL A 35 25.62 2.14 5.97
CA VAL A 35 26.19 1.86 4.64
C VAL A 35 27.69 1.54 4.72
N VAL A 36 28.45 2.22 5.58
CA VAL A 36 29.89 1.94 5.76
C VAL A 36 30.14 0.57 6.40
N ALA A 37 29.31 0.16 7.36
CA ALA A 37 29.41 -1.18 7.96
C ALA A 37 29.08 -2.30 6.96
N PHE A 38 28.13 -2.08 6.04
CA PHE A 38 27.78 -3.04 5.00
C PHE A 38 28.85 -3.14 3.91
N ALA A 39 29.57 -2.05 3.61
CA ALA A 39 30.63 -2.03 2.61
C ALA A 39 31.94 -2.67 3.10
N LEU A 40 32.24 -2.65 4.41
CA LEU A 40 33.48 -3.22 4.97
C LEU A 40 33.36 -4.70 5.38
N GLY A 41 32.15 -5.27 5.41
CA GLY A 41 31.91 -6.66 5.82
C GLY A 41 32.12 -7.73 4.72
N ARG A 42 32.49 -7.33 3.49
CA ARG A 42 32.75 -8.26 2.37
C ARG A 42 34.23 -8.30 2.00
N GLY A 43 35.03 -8.99 2.80
CA GLY A 43 36.41 -9.36 2.48
C GLY A 43 36.79 -10.61 3.28
N GLY A 44 36.76 -11.78 2.64
CA GLY A 44 36.74 -13.07 3.30
C GLY A 44 38.09 -13.63 3.76
N SER A 45 38.02 -14.82 4.36
CA SER A 45 38.99 -15.91 4.29
C SER A 45 38.31 -17.22 4.74
N ASP A 46 38.50 -18.26 3.94
CA ASP A 46 37.74 -19.51 3.85
C ASP A 46 38.39 -20.64 4.73
N PRO A 47 38.04 -21.95 4.63
CA PRO A 47 37.48 -22.73 5.74
C PRO A 47 38.43 -23.81 6.31
N THR A 48 38.13 -24.32 7.51
CA THR A 48 38.74 -25.55 8.05
C THR A 48 37.74 -26.70 7.94
N PRO A 49 38.05 -27.83 7.27
CA PRO A 49 37.14 -28.95 7.16
C PRO A 49 37.24 -29.81 8.42
N ARG A 50 36.22 -29.78 9.27
CA ARG A 50 36.04 -30.82 10.29
C ARG A 50 34.95 -31.76 9.80
N ALA A 51 35.39 -32.96 9.43
CA ALA A 51 34.52 -34.07 9.06
C ALA A 51 33.48 -34.30 10.16
N ALA A 52 32.20 -34.14 9.80
CA ALA A 52 31.09 -34.69 10.54
C ALA A 52 30.39 -35.70 9.62
N VAL A 53 30.40 -36.94 10.09
CA VAL A 53 29.89 -38.13 9.42
C VAL A 53 28.40 -37.99 9.11
N ALA A 54 28.00 -38.55 7.97
CA ALA A 54 26.65 -38.59 7.44
C ALA A 54 25.61 -39.09 8.45
N THR A 55 24.47 -38.41 8.47
CA THR A 55 23.18 -39.08 8.63
C THR A 55 22.21 -38.39 7.68
N SER A 56 22.00 -39.00 6.52
CA SER A 56 20.97 -38.60 5.56
C SER A 56 19.60 -38.90 6.18
N ALA A 57 19.13 -38.00 7.04
CA ALA A 57 17.72 -37.93 7.37
C ALA A 57 17.04 -37.24 6.17
N ALA A 58 16.44 -38.05 5.30
CA ALA A 58 15.43 -37.54 4.39
C ALA A 58 14.36 -36.86 5.25
N ALA A 59 14.41 -35.53 5.34
CA ALA A 59 13.31 -34.74 5.83
C ALA A 59 12.16 -35.00 4.85
N VAL A 60 11.28 -35.94 5.22
CA VAL A 60 9.96 -36.05 4.61
C VAL A 60 9.35 -34.68 4.75
N ALA A 61 9.29 -33.94 3.66
CA ALA A 61 8.62 -32.65 3.59
C ALA A 61 7.18 -32.90 4.03
N THR A 62 6.91 -32.62 5.30
CA THR A 62 5.57 -32.72 5.83
C THR A 62 4.81 -31.61 5.13
N PRO A 63 3.71 -31.90 4.41
CA PRO A 63 2.93 -30.83 3.80
C PRO A 63 2.56 -29.87 4.92
N SER A 64 3.09 -28.65 4.83
CA SER A 64 2.87 -27.63 5.84
C SER A 64 1.39 -27.29 5.78
N THR A 65 0.61 -27.84 6.70
CA THR A 65 -0.79 -27.48 6.85
C THR A 65 -0.84 -26.00 7.20
N ARG A 66 -1.39 -25.19 6.29
CA ARG A 66 -1.56 -23.75 6.46
C ARG A 66 -2.16 -23.43 7.83
N SER A 67 -1.68 -22.38 8.49
CA SER A 67 -2.27 -21.96 9.75
C SER A 67 -3.74 -21.54 9.54
N ALA A 68 -4.57 -21.69 10.57
CA ALA A 68 -5.96 -21.22 10.49
C ALA A 68 -6.04 -19.71 10.21
N ALA A 69 -5.03 -18.94 10.66
CA ALA A 69 -4.95 -17.50 10.40
C ALA A 69 -4.74 -17.20 8.92
N ASP A 70 -3.78 -17.86 8.26
CA ASP A 70 -3.52 -17.62 6.84
C ASP A 70 -4.69 -18.11 5.97
N GLN A 71 -5.42 -19.15 6.38
CA GLN A 71 -6.64 -19.59 5.67
C GLN A 71 -7.76 -18.54 5.72
N VAL A 72 -7.95 -17.90 6.88
CA VAL A 72 -8.92 -16.81 7.06
C VAL A 72 -8.50 -15.58 6.25
N GLU A 73 -7.22 -15.21 6.30
CA GLU A 73 -6.66 -14.12 5.50
C GLU A 73 -6.90 -14.34 4.01
N CYS A 74 -6.52 -15.51 3.50
CA CYS A 74 -6.73 -15.89 2.11
C CYS A 74 -8.19 -15.76 1.67
N THR A 75 -9.11 -16.27 2.47
CA THR A 75 -10.54 -16.24 2.14
C THR A 75 -11.07 -14.80 2.11
N ASN A 76 -10.66 -13.98 3.08
CA ASN A 76 -11.14 -12.60 3.20
C ASN A 76 -10.62 -11.72 2.05
N ILE A 77 -9.32 -11.78 1.76
CA ILE A 77 -8.71 -10.97 0.70
C ILE A 77 -9.11 -11.48 -0.70
N ASP A 78 -9.17 -12.80 -0.96
CA ASP A 78 -9.67 -13.33 -2.25
C ASP A 78 -11.11 -12.86 -2.51
N ARG A 79 -11.98 -12.85 -1.49
CA ARG A 79 -13.35 -12.36 -1.61
C ARG A 79 -13.38 -10.86 -1.96
N ALA A 80 -12.58 -10.05 -1.28
CA ALA A 80 -12.53 -8.60 -1.52
C ALA A 80 -11.96 -8.29 -2.92
N HIS A 81 -10.89 -8.97 -3.33
CA HIS A 81 -10.32 -8.87 -4.66
C HIS A 81 -11.36 -9.22 -5.74
N ASN A 82 -12.09 -10.32 -5.57
CA ASN A 82 -13.10 -10.74 -6.56
C ASN A 82 -14.27 -9.76 -6.65
N ALA A 83 -14.66 -9.13 -5.54
CA ALA A 83 -15.66 -8.07 -5.54
C ALA A 83 -15.15 -6.83 -6.30
N TRP A 84 -13.93 -6.40 -6.02
CA TRP A 84 -13.27 -5.29 -6.73
C TRP A 84 -13.11 -5.57 -8.23
N ALA A 85 -12.56 -6.72 -8.61
CA ALA A 85 -12.30 -7.08 -10.01
C ALA A 85 -13.57 -7.39 -10.82
N GLY A 86 -14.64 -7.87 -10.18
CA GLY A 86 -15.87 -8.31 -10.84
C GLY A 86 -16.77 -7.18 -11.35
N LEU A 87 -16.50 -5.93 -10.99
CA LEU A 87 -17.37 -4.78 -11.30
C LEU A 87 -17.05 -4.08 -12.62
N GLY A 88 -16.14 -4.65 -13.43
CA GLY A 88 -15.78 -4.05 -14.71
C GLY A 88 -14.97 -2.78 -14.52
N LEU A 89 -13.93 -2.86 -13.69
CA LEU A 89 -12.98 -1.78 -13.49
C LEU A 89 -12.44 -1.29 -14.83
N PRO A 90 -12.16 0.01 -14.98
CA PRO A 90 -11.56 0.55 -16.18
C PRO A 90 -10.21 -0.15 -16.40
N SER A 91 -10.11 -0.91 -17.49
CA SER A 91 -8.97 -1.79 -17.75
C SER A 91 -8.05 -1.24 -18.84
N THR A 92 -8.50 -0.22 -19.54
CA THR A 92 -7.78 0.48 -20.59
C THR A 92 -7.88 1.98 -20.39
N ALA A 93 -6.91 2.74 -20.91
CA ALA A 93 -7.00 4.20 -20.93
C ALA A 93 -8.31 4.73 -21.56
N ALA A 94 -8.87 4.01 -22.55
CA ALA A 94 -10.16 4.38 -23.15
C ALA A 94 -11.33 4.22 -22.15
N ASP A 95 -11.33 3.14 -21.36
CA ASP A 95 -12.34 2.93 -20.31
C ASP A 95 -12.26 4.03 -19.26
N VAL A 96 -11.03 4.40 -18.82
CA VAL A 96 -10.82 5.46 -17.83
C VAL A 96 -11.37 6.80 -18.31
N LYS A 97 -11.15 7.14 -19.58
CA LYS A 97 -11.67 8.37 -20.19
C LYS A 97 -13.19 8.39 -20.36
N ALA A 98 -13.81 7.21 -20.44
CA ALA A 98 -15.25 7.07 -20.54
C ALA A 98 -15.95 7.13 -19.17
N LEU A 99 -15.20 7.15 -18.06
CA LEU A 99 -15.77 7.23 -16.73
C LEU A 99 -16.51 8.56 -16.53
N ASN A 100 -17.69 8.46 -15.95
CA ASN A 100 -18.42 9.58 -15.37
C ASN A 100 -18.23 9.63 -13.84
N GLU A 101 -18.63 10.74 -13.22
CA GLU A 101 -18.46 10.98 -11.78
C GLU A 101 -18.98 9.82 -10.91
N VAL A 102 -20.16 9.28 -11.24
CA VAL A 102 -20.78 8.18 -10.50
C VAL A 102 -19.90 6.93 -10.57
N THR A 103 -19.43 6.56 -11.76
CA THR A 103 -18.57 5.39 -11.96
C THR A 103 -17.20 5.53 -11.30
N VAL A 104 -16.58 6.73 -11.34
CA VAL A 104 -15.31 6.96 -10.64
C VAL A 104 -15.50 6.81 -9.13
N LYS A 105 -16.56 7.40 -8.58
CA LYS A 105 -16.86 7.30 -7.14
C LYS A 105 -17.09 5.86 -6.68
N MET A 106 -17.86 5.09 -7.45
CA MET A 106 -18.06 3.66 -7.15
C MET A 106 -16.73 2.90 -7.14
N ALA A 107 -15.88 3.11 -8.15
CA ALA A 107 -14.58 2.45 -8.22
C ALA A 107 -13.66 2.82 -7.02
N MET A 108 -13.72 4.06 -6.54
CA MET A 108 -13.01 4.47 -5.33
C MET A 108 -13.57 3.79 -4.07
N ASP A 109 -14.90 3.76 -3.91
CA ASP A 109 -15.56 3.14 -2.76
C ASP A 109 -15.28 1.61 -2.70
N ASP A 110 -15.21 0.96 -3.86
CA ASP A 110 -14.82 -0.46 -3.99
C ASP A 110 -13.33 -0.67 -3.67
N GLY A 111 -12.46 0.21 -4.16
CA GLY A 111 -11.04 0.20 -3.84
C GLY A 111 -10.79 0.40 -2.33
N ASP A 112 -11.53 1.30 -1.69
CA ASP A 112 -11.47 1.52 -0.24
C ASP A 112 -11.95 0.28 0.54
N SER A 113 -13.05 -0.33 0.09
CA SER A 113 -13.54 -1.59 0.68
C SER A 113 -12.52 -2.72 0.57
N TYR A 114 -11.82 -2.81 -0.56
CA TYR A 114 -10.75 -3.78 -0.75
C TYR A 114 -9.53 -3.45 0.14
N LEU A 115 -9.16 -2.19 0.22
CA LEU A 115 -8.06 -1.71 1.05
C LEU A 115 -8.29 -2.01 2.54
N ASP A 116 -9.51 -1.82 3.02
CA ASP A 116 -9.88 -2.12 4.42
C ASP A 116 -9.79 -3.62 4.72
N ALA A 117 -10.14 -4.48 3.75
CA ALA A 117 -9.97 -5.93 3.90
C ALA A 117 -8.49 -6.31 4.04
N VAL A 118 -7.57 -5.63 3.35
CA VAL A 118 -6.13 -5.95 3.37
C VAL A 118 -5.40 -5.32 4.56
N ARG A 119 -5.80 -4.11 4.99
CA ARG A 119 -5.15 -3.37 6.10
C ARG A 119 -5.23 -4.06 7.46
N GLY A 120 -6.09 -5.06 7.62
CA GLY A 120 -6.19 -5.88 8.83
C GLY A 120 -4.95 -6.74 9.11
N TYR A 121 -4.07 -6.91 8.13
CA TYR A 121 -2.93 -7.83 8.20
C TYR A 121 -1.59 -7.07 8.19
N ASN A 122 -0.61 -7.59 8.95
CA ASN A 122 0.65 -6.89 9.26
C ASN A 122 1.88 -7.47 8.56
N ASP A 123 1.72 -8.54 7.78
CA ASP A 123 2.77 -9.13 6.95
C ASP A 123 3.15 -8.20 5.79
N GLN A 124 4.34 -8.40 5.24
CA GLN A 124 4.85 -7.54 4.17
C GLN A 124 4.05 -7.67 2.86
N PRO A 125 3.68 -8.89 2.40
CA PRO A 125 2.83 -9.04 1.22
C PRO A 125 1.50 -8.26 1.30
N SER A 126 0.80 -8.32 2.43
CA SER A 126 -0.43 -7.54 2.66
C SER A 126 -0.18 -6.03 2.64
N LYS A 127 0.91 -5.56 3.25
CA LYS A 127 1.29 -4.13 3.20
C LYS A 127 1.59 -3.64 1.79
N ASP A 128 2.28 -4.44 1.00
CA ASP A 128 2.62 -4.10 -0.38
C ASP A 128 1.35 -4.04 -1.25
N LEU A 129 0.40 -4.97 -1.04
CA LEU A 129 -0.90 -4.95 -1.68
C LEU A 129 -1.73 -3.72 -1.25
N ALA A 130 -1.81 -3.43 0.06
CA ALA A 130 -2.50 -2.26 0.57
C ALA A 130 -1.93 -0.95 -0.02
N ALA A 131 -0.61 -0.86 -0.17
CA ALA A 131 0.03 0.30 -0.81
C ALA A 131 -0.33 0.42 -2.31
N ALA A 132 -0.46 -0.69 -3.03
CA ALA A 132 -0.89 -0.68 -4.42
C ALA A 132 -2.35 -0.21 -4.55
N ILE A 133 -3.26 -0.70 -3.71
CA ILE A 133 -4.68 -0.30 -3.72
C ILE A 133 -4.82 1.19 -3.35
N ALA A 134 -4.07 1.66 -2.35
CA ALA A 134 -4.05 3.09 -2.01
C ALA A 134 -3.53 3.96 -3.17
N GLY A 135 -2.52 3.49 -3.91
CA GLY A 135 -2.03 4.15 -5.11
C GLY A 135 -3.10 4.22 -6.21
N TYR A 136 -3.83 3.13 -6.43
CA TYR A 136 -4.98 3.12 -7.35
C TYR A 136 -6.06 4.14 -6.97
N ASN A 137 -6.47 4.20 -5.70
CA ASN A 137 -7.45 5.18 -5.23
C ASN A 137 -6.95 6.63 -5.35
N PHE A 138 -5.64 6.85 -5.19
CA PHE A 138 -5.03 8.15 -5.42
C PHE A 138 -5.20 8.58 -6.89
N GLU A 139 -4.84 7.73 -7.85
CA GLU A 139 -4.99 8.06 -9.28
C GLU A 139 -6.47 8.28 -9.67
N LEU A 140 -7.38 7.46 -9.15
CA LEU A 140 -8.82 7.69 -9.34
C LEU A 140 -9.30 9.01 -8.75
N SER A 141 -8.76 9.45 -7.62
CA SER A 141 -9.13 10.74 -7.03
C SER A 141 -8.71 11.92 -7.91
N VAL A 142 -7.58 11.79 -8.62
CA VAL A 142 -7.13 12.78 -9.61
C VAL A 142 -8.10 12.79 -10.79
N VAL A 143 -8.46 11.63 -11.33
CA VAL A 143 -9.46 11.49 -12.41
C VAL A 143 -10.82 12.07 -11.98
N ASN A 144 -11.28 11.76 -10.76
CA ASN A 144 -12.53 12.27 -10.22
C ASN A 144 -12.55 13.80 -10.21
N ALA A 145 -11.46 14.42 -9.77
CA ALA A 145 -11.34 15.88 -9.76
C ALA A 145 -11.50 16.47 -11.18
N GLN A 146 -10.89 15.86 -12.20
CA GLN A 146 -11.02 16.32 -13.59
C GLN A 146 -12.43 16.14 -14.16
N VAL A 147 -13.07 15.02 -13.85
CA VAL A 147 -14.45 14.74 -14.27
C VAL A 147 -15.41 15.75 -13.64
N VAL A 148 -15.26 16.04 -12.34
CA VAL A 148 -16.12 17.00 -11.61
C VAL A 148 -15.96 18.43 -12.12
N ILE A 149 -14.74 18.87 -12.46
CA ILE A 149 -14.51 20.22 -13.00
C ILE A 149 -14.79 20.33 -14.51
N GLY A 150 -15.10 19.22 -15.18
CA GLY A 150 -15.43 19.17 -16.61
C GLY A 150 -14.25 19.39 -17.55
N SER A 151 -13.02 19.21 -17.08
CA SER A 151 -11.79 19.31 -17.90
C SER A 151 -11.56 18.06 -18.76
N GLY A 152 -12.19 16.95 -18.41
CA GLY A 152 -11.96 15.65 -19.05
C GLY A 152 -10.65 14.99 -18.60
N VAL A 153 -10.52 13.70 -18.91
CA VAL A 153 -9.35 12.90 -18.52
C VAL A 153 -8.37 12.84 -19.69
N ASP A 154 -7.11 13.22 -19.45
CA ASP A 154 -6.05 13.15 -20.46
C ASP A 154 -5.42 11.75 -20.58
N ASP A 155 -4.52 11.58 -21.56
CA ASP A 155 -3.83 10.29 -21.79
C ASP A 155 -2.93 9.87 -20.62
N GLU A 156 -2.29 10.84 -19.94
CA GLU A 156 -1.35 10.56 -18.86
C GLU A 156 -2.10 10.05 -17.63
N GLN A 157 -3.19 10.71 -17.26
CA GLN A 157 -4.07 10.32 -16.16
C GLN A 157 -4.71 8.95 -16.43
N ALA A 158 -5.17 8.72 -17.66
CA ALA A 158 -5.76 7.45 -18.04
C ALA A 158 -4.74 6.30 -17.95
N ALA A 159 -3.51 6.53 -18.43
CA ALA A 159 -2.42 5.57 -18.33
C ALA A 159 -1.97 5.32 -16.87
N ALA A 160 -2.02 6.34 -16.00
CA ALA A 160 -1.69 6.22 -14.59
C ALA A 160 -2.67 5.28 -13.86
N VAL A 161 -3.97 5.43 -14.11
CA VAL A 161 -4.99 4.52 -13.55
C VAL A 161 -4.81 3.09 -14.08
N GLU A 162 -4.58 2.92 -15.38
CA GLU A 162 -4.33 1.60 -15.99
C GLU A 162 -3.10 0.91 -15.35
N ALA A 163 -1.99 1.65 -15.20
CA ALA A 163 -0.79 1.16 -14.54
C ALA A 163 -1.04 0.81 -13.05
N ALA A 164 -1.86 1.58 -12.36
CA ALA A 164 -2.21 1.32 -10.97
C ALA A 164 -3.06 0.04 -10.83
N VAL A 165 -4.04 -0.19 -11.72
CA VAL A 165 -4.82 -1.45 -11.77
C VAL A 165 -3.90 -2.64 -11.99
N ALA A 166 -2.99 -2.56 -12.96
CA ALA A 166 -2.02 -3.62 -13.23
C ALA A 166 -1.11 -3.90 -12.01
N LYS A 167 -0.71 -2.85 -11.29
CA LYS A 167 0.08 -2.97 -10.06
C LYS A 167 -0.70 -3.65 -8.94
N VAL A 168 -1.99 -3.35 -8.77
CA VAL A 168 -2.84 -4.05 -7.79
C VAL A 168 -2.93 -5.54 -8.13
N ALA A 169 -3.12 -5.88 -9.40
CA ALA A 169 -3.16 -7.28 -9.85
C ALA A 169 -1.85 -8.02 -9.58
N ASP A 170 -0.69 -7.41 -9.89
CA ASP A 170 0.63 -7.97 -9.59
C ASP A 170 0.82 -8.22 -8.08
N LYS A 171 0.50 -7.23 -7.24
CA LYS A 171 0.63 -7.36 -5.79
C LYS A 171 -0.34 -8.38 -5.19
N TYR A 172 -1.54 -8.50 -5.75
CA TYR A 172 -2.48 -9.54 -5.34
C TYR A 172 -1.92 -10.93 -5.66
N GLN A 173 -1.37 -11.16 -6.86
CA GLN A 173 -0.76 -12.46 -7.18
C GLN A 173 0.44 -12.78 -6.28
N ALA A 174 1.28 -11.79 -5.99
CA ALA A 174 2.42 -11.95 -5.08
C ALA A 174 1.96 -12.29 -3.65
N TRP A 175 0.98 -11.56 -3.12
CA TRP A 175 0.37 -11.87 -1.82
C TRP A 175 -0.24 -13.27 -1.80
N ARG A 176 -1.01 -13.63 -2.83
CA ARG A 176 -1.68 -14.93 -2.92
C ARG A 176 -0.67 -16.08 -2.97
N ALA A 177 0.44 -15.91 -3.70
CA ALA A 177 1.53 -16.87 -3.72
C ALA A 177 2.23 -17.00 -2.37
N ALA A 178 2.34 -15.92 -1.59
CA ALA A 178 3.00 -15.93 -0.28
C ALA A 178 2.11 -16.48 0.85
N THR A 179 0.81 -16.19 0.82
CA THR A 179 -0.13 -16.49 1.91
C THR A 179 -1.00 -17.71 1.62
N CYS A 180 -1.36 -17.93 0.35
CA CYS A 180 -2.38 -18.88 -0.07
C CYS A 180 -1.86 -20.09 -0.85
N SER A 181 -0.54 -20.26 -0.94
CA SER A 181 0.09 -21.50 -1.44
C SER A 181 0.28 -22.55 -0.33
#